data_AF-A0A183HVK8-F1
#
_entry.id   AF-A0A183HVK8-F1
#
_cell.length_a   1.000
_cell.length_b   1.000
_cell.length_c   1.000
_cell.angle_alpha   90.00
_cell.angle_beta   90.00
_cell.angle_gamma   90.00
#
_symmetry.space_group_name_H-M   'P 1'
#
loop_
_entity.id
_entity.type
_entity.pdbx_description
1 polymer ?
#
loop_
_entity_poly.entity_id
_entity_poly.type
_entity_poly.pdbx_seq_one_letter_code
_entity_poly.pdbx_strand_id
1 'polypeptide(L)' 'MDSNASFEVTLLERWNDLTSAFVPELKEKWWKHLASIYKERAFHNFKHLNDMFQLFDEYKHKFQDQMAIAFAIFFLQ' A
#
# COMPACT_ATOMS: atom_id res chain seq x y z
N MET A 1 -7.46 -19.25 -6.90
CA MET A 1 -6.21 -18.57 -6.50
C MET A 1 -6.61 -17.49 -5.52
N ASP A 2 -6.12 -17.55 -4.28
CA ASP A 2 -6.48 -16.58 -3.24
C ASP A 2 -6.11 -15.17 -3.68
N SER A 3 -7.13 -14.41 -4.07
CA SER A 3 -6.99 -13.09 -4.67
C SER A 3 -6.16 -12.15 -3.79
N ASN A 4 -6.28 -12.33 -2.47
CA ASN A 4 -5.60 -11.51 -1.46
C ASN A 4 -4.07 -11.67 -1.47
N ALA A 5 -3.56 -12.88 -1.69
CA ALA A 5 -2.11 -13.12 -1.76
C ALA A 5 -1.48 -12.48 -3.00
N SER A 6 -2.23 -12.45 -4.11
CA SER A 6 -1.79 -11.74 -5.32
C SER A 6 -1.70 -10.23 -5.09
N PHE A 7 -2.68 -9.63 -4.39
CA PHE A 7 -2.66 -8.21 -4.08
C PHE A 7 -1.54 -7.85 -3.08
N GLU A 8 -1.24 -8.71 -2.12
CA GLU A 8 -0.13 -8.52 -1.18
C GLU A 8 1.22 -8.38 -1.91
N VAL A 9 1.49 -9.24 -2.92
CA VAL A 9 2.72 -9.16 -3.72
C VAL A 9 2.78 -7.85 -4.51
N THR A 10 1.70 -7.49 -5.22
CA THR A 10 1.64 -6.23 -5.98
C THR A 10 1.83 -4.99 -5.10
N LEU A 11 1.25 -5.00 -3.89
CA LEU A 11 1.39 -3.91 -2.94
C LEU A 11 2.77 -3.86 -2.30
N LEU A 12 3.43 -5.00 -2.11
CA LEU A 12 4.80 -5.07 -1.63
C LEU A 12 5.77 -4.47 -2.65
N GLU A 13 5.63 -4.79 -3.94
CA GLU A 13 6.41 -4.18 -5.01
C GLU A 13 6.24 -2.67 -5.02
N ARG A 14 4.98 -2.20 -4.98
CA ARG A 14 4.68 -0.76 -4.92
C ARG A 14 5.24 -0.09 -3.67
N TRP A 15 5.12 -0.73 -2.50
CA TRP A 15 5.74 -0.28 -1.27
C TRP A 15 7.25 -0.14 -1.45
N ASN A 16 7.88 -1.12 -2.08
CA ASN A 16 9.31 -1.13 -2.29
C ASN A 16 9.80 0.02 -3.15
N ASP A 17 9.04 0.38 -4.18
CA ASP A 17 9.34 1.51 -5.07
C ASP A 17 9.20 2.84 -4.32
N LEU A 18 8.07 3.05 -3.64
CA LEU A 18 7.76 4.29 -2.90
C LEU A 18 8.72 4.54 -1.73
N THR A 19 9.26 3.48 -1.14
CA THR A 19 10.17 3.53 0.01
C THR A 19 11.61 3.19 -0.37
N SER A 20 11.96 3.27 -1.65
CA SER A 20 13.32 3.00 -2.14
C SER A 20 14.42 3.83 -1.45
N ALA A 21 14.07 5.04 -0.98
CA ALA A 21 14.97 5.92 -0.24
C ALA A 21 15.00 5.66 1.29
N PHE A 22 14.16 4.78 1.82
CA PHE A 22 14.09 4.51 3.25
C PHE A 22 15.19 3.52 3.67
N VAL A 23 15.62 3.60 4.93
CA VAL A 23 16.52 2.59 5.48
C VAL A 23 15.84 1.21 5.49
N PRO A 24 16.55 0.12 5.14
CA PRO A 24 15.95 -1.21 5.00
C PRO A 24 15.19 -1.67 6.24
N GLU A 25 15.72 -1.41 7.45
CA GLU A 25 15.06 -1.87 8.69
C GLU A 25 13.70 -1.18 8.90
N LEU A 26 13.60 0.11 8.58
CA LEU A 26 12.35 0.87 8.71
C LEU A 26 11.31 0.40 7.70
N LYS A 27 11.76 0.20 6.45
CA LYS A 27 10.95 -0.29 5.34
C LYS A 27 10.34 -1.66 5.65
N GLU A 28 11.13 -2.60 6.16
CA GLU A 28 10.67 -3.93 6.55
C GLU A 28 9.73 -3.87 7.76
N LYS A 29 10.07 -3.08 8.78
CA LYS A 29 9.26 -2.90 9.99
C LYS A 29 7.86 -2.40 9.65
N TRP A 30 7.76 -1.37 8.80
CA TRP A 30 6.48 -0.76 8.44
C TRP A 30 5.67 -1.67 7.52
N TRP A 31 6.31 -2.36 6.57
CA TRP A 31 5.60 -3.37 5.77
C TRP A 31 4.99 -4.47 6.63
N LYS A 32 5.74 -5.04 7.59
CA LYS A 32 5.22 -6.07 8.51
C LYS A 32 4.00 -5.58 9.28
N HIS A 33 4.03 -4.33 9.74
CA HIS A 33 2.90 -3.74 10.44
C HIS A 33 1.67 -3.60 9.53
N LEU A 34 1.85 -3.05 8.33
CA LEU A 34 0.76 -2.95 7.33
C LEU A 34 0.21 -4.33 7.00
N ALA A 35 1.07 -5.30 6.73
CA ALA A 35 0.65 -6.66 6.40
C ALA A 35 -0.17 -7.31 7.52
N SER A 36 0.21 -7.12 8.79
CA SER A 36 -0.61 -7.62 9.91
C SER A 36 -2.01 -7.00 9.95
N ILE A 37 -2.14 -5.71 9.65
CA ILE A 37 -3.43 -5.00 9.68
C ILE A 37 -4.32 -5.46 8.53
N TYR A 38 -3.79 -5.52 7.31
CA TYR A 38 -4.59 -5.79 6.10
C TYR A 38 -4.87 -7.28 5.89
N LYS A 39 -4.09 -8.18 6.49
CA LYS A 39 -4.30 -9.64 6.39
C LYS A 39 -5.48 -10.14 7.23
N GLU A 40 -5.76 -9.50 8.37
CA GLU A 40 -6.80 -9.95 9.30
C GLU A 40 -8.18 -9.33 9.03
N ARG A 41 -8.27 -8.30 8.18
CA ARG A 41 -9.50 -7.56 7.92
C ARG A 41 -10.37 -8.23 6.85
N ALA A 42 -11.69 -8.28 7.07
CA ALA A 42 -12.64 -8.82 6.08
C ALA A 42 -12.90 -7.86 4.92
N PHE A 43 -12.93 -6.54 5.17
CA PHE A 43 -13.39 -5.53 4.19
C PHE A 43 -12.28 -4.57 3.76
N HIS A 44 -11.46 -4.06 4.68
CA HIS A 44 -10.29 -3.23 4.37
C HIS A 44 -9.03 -4.09 4.31
N ASN A 45 -9.02 -5.07 3.41
CA ASN A 45 -7.89 -5.99 3.18
C ASN A 45 -7.00 -5.51 2.02
N PHE A 46 -6.01 -6.31 1.63
CA PHE A 46 -5.11 -5.97 0.52
C PHE A 46 -5.83 -5.72 -0.80
N LYS A 47 -6.94 -6.43 -1.07
CA LYS A 47 -7.76 -6.11 -2.27
C LYS A 47 -8.25 -4.67 -2.20
N HIS A 48 -8.87 -4.26 -1.09
CA HIS A 48 -9.38 -2.91 -0.94
C HIS A 48 -8.26 -1.86 -1.04
N LEU A 49 -7.11 -2.13 -0.41
CA LEU A 49 -5.94 -1.24 -0.50
C LEU A 49 -5.43 -1.11 -1.94
N ASN A 50 -5.39 -2.22 -2.70
CA ASN A 50 -5.05 -2.19 -4.12
C ASN A 50 -6.07 -1.38 -4.94
N ASP A 51 -7.37 -1.55 -4.68
CA ASP A 51 -8.43 -0.79 -5.35
C ASP A 51 -8.25 0.73 -5.10
N MET A 52 -7.88 1.14 -3.87
CA MET A 52 -7.55 2.53 -3.55
C MET A 52 -6.33 3.05 -4.32
N PHE A 53 -5.32 2.21 -4.51
CA PHE A 53 -4.13 2.56 -5.27
C PHE A 53 -4.39 2.70 -6.77
N GLN A 54 -5.33 1.93 -7.32
CA GLN A 54 -5.78 2.09 -8.71
C GLN A 54 -6.47 3.45 -8.90
N LEU A 55 -7.35 3.83 -7.97
CA LEU A 55 -7.95 5.16 -7.97
C LEU A 55 -6.89 6.26 -7.85
N PHE A 56 -5.90 6.08 -6.98
CA PHE A 56 -4.78 7.02 -6.89
C PHE A 56 -4.05 7.15 -8.23
N ASP A 57 -3.72 6.06 -8.91
CA ASP A 57 -3.03 6.13 -10.21
C ASP A 57 -3.82 6.87 -11.28
N GLU A 58 -5.15 6.75 -11.26
CA GLU A 58 -6.05 7.47 -12.16
C GLU A 58 -6.03 8.98 -11.90
N TYR A 59 -6.01 9.40 -10.63
CA TYR A 59 -6.18 10.81 -10.26
C TYR A 59 -4.90 11.51 -9.80
N LYS A 60 -3.76 10.82 -9.64
CA LYS A 60 -2.54 11.37 -9.03
C LYS A 60 -2.04 12.65 -9.68
N HIS A 61 -2.17 12.76 -10.99
CA HIS A 61 -1.77 13.94 -11.76
C HIS A 61 -2.53 15.22 -11.37
N LYS A 62 -3.66 15.12 -10.66
CA LYS A 62 -4.45 16.25 -10.16
C LYS A 62 -4.04 16.72 -8.77
N PHE A 63 -3.16 16.00 -8.09
CA PHE A 63 -2.74 16.32 -6.73
C PHE A 63 -1.40 17.05 -6.71
N GLN A 64 -1.30 18.06 -5.84
CA GLN A 64 -0.05 18.80 -5.61
C GLN A 64 1.05 17.94 -4.97
N ASP A 65 0.67 17.03 -4.06
CA ASP A 65 1.62 16.11 -3.41
C ASP A 65 1.13 14.66 -3.53
N GLN A 66 1.62 13.99 -4.58
CA GLN A 66 1.28 12.61 -4.89
C GLN A 66 1.81 11.62 -3.86
N MET A 67 3.00 11.89 -3.29
CA MET A 67 3.64 10.99 -2.35
C MET A 67 2.93 10.99 -1.00
N ALA A 68 2.57 12.18 -0.49
CA ALA A 68 1.82 12.30 0.75
C ALA A 68 0.47 11.55 0.67
N ILE A 69 -0.22 11.63 -0.47
CA ILE A 69 -1.50 10.92 -0.66
C ILE A 69 -1.30 9.41 -0.78
N ALA A 70 -0.26 8.95 -1.50
CA ALA A 70 0.06 7.53 -1.57
C ALA A 70 0.36 6.93 -0.18
N PHE A 71 1.10 7.66 0.67
CA PHE A 71 1.30 7.27 2.06
C PHE A 71 0.00 7.29 2.86
N ALA A 72 -0.83 8.32 2.70
CA ALA A 72 -2.13 8.39 3.38
C ALA A 72 -3.01 7.17 3.07
N ILE A 73 -2.99 6.66 1.84
CA ILE A 73 -3.74 5.45 1.45
C ILE A 73 -3.25 4.20 2.20
N PHE A 74 -1.94 4.05 2.43
CA PHE A 74 -1.42 2.93 3.24
C PHE A 74 -1.87 3.01 4.71
N PHE A 75 -1.96 4.22 5.27
CA PHE A 75 -2.21 4.44 6.69
C PHE A 75 -3.64 4.88 7.04
N LEU A 76 -4.55 4.98 6.06
CA LEU A 76 -5.95 5.27 6.29
C LEU A 76 -6.57 4.08 7.07
N GLN A 77 -6.84 4.27 8.36
CA GLN A 77 -7.40 3.24 9.25
C GLN A 77 -8.90 3.39 9.47
#